data_AF-A0A2L2X8T8-F1
#
_entry.id   AF-A0A2L2X8T8-F1
#
_cell.length_a   1.000
_cell.length_b   1.000
_cell.length_c   1.000
_cell.angle_alpha   90.00
_cell.angle_beta   90.00
_cell.angle_gamma   90.00
#
_symmetry.space_group_name_H-M   'P 1'
#
loop_
_entity.id
_entity.type
_entity.pdbx_description
1 polymer ?
#
loop_
_entity_poly.entity_id
_entity_poly.type
_entity_poly.pdbx_seq_one_letter_code
_entity_poly.pdbx_strand_id
1 'polypeptide(L)' 'MKAVRGQGYDTDDTIVYEVLLNGKPALLLVREKDRTASIFWDEGIMVYKISGILSSEEAVKMAESLE' A
#
# COMPACT_ATOMS: atom_id res chain seq x y z
N MET A 1 -1.67 -13.58 -8.84
CA MET A 1 -2.04 -12.26 -8.30
C MET A 1 -0.99 -11.26 -8.75
N LYS A 2 -1.39 -10.11 -9.29
CA LYS A 2 -0.46 -9.08 -9.80
C LYS A 2 -0.51 -7.91 -8.83
N ALA A 3 0.55 -7.72 -8.05
CA ALA A 3 0.87 -6.44 -7.44
C ALA A 3 0.77 -5.32 -8.49
N VAL A 4 0.32 -4.14 -8.06
CA VAL A 4 0.25 -2.90 -8.85
C VAL A 4 1.58 -2.73 -9.61
N ARG A 5 1.57 -2.99 -10.92
CA ARG A 5 2.78 -3.04 -11.75
C ARG A 5 3.29 -1.61 -11.96
N GLY A 6 4.44 -1.28 -11.37
CA GLY A 6 5.20 -0.07 -11.74
C GLY A 6 5.82 0.72 -10.57
N GLN A 7 5.46 0.41 -9.32
CA GLN A 7 6.00 1.14 -8.18
C GLN A 7 7.38 0.62 -7.76
N GLY A 8 8.38 1.48 -7.93
CA GLY A 8 9.71 1.26 -7.38
C GLY A 8 9.72 1.49 -5.87
N TYR A 9 10.50 0.68 -5.17
CA TYR A 9 10.77 0.80 -3.74
C TYR A 9 12.21 0.42 -3.46
N ASP A 10 12.70 0.81 -2.29
CA ASP A 10 14.03 0.45 -1.82
C ASP A 10 14.00 -0.98 -1.28
N THR A 11 14.73 -1.91 -1.91
CA THR A 11 14.70 -3.33 -1.56
C THR A 11 15.43 -3.64 -0.26
N ASP A 12 16.25 -2.72 0.24
CA ASP A 12 17.08 -2.96 1.43
C ASP A 12 16.29 -2.77 2.73
N ASP A 13 15.31 -1.86 2.74
CA ASP A 13 14.59 -1.45 3.95
C ASP A 13 13.05 -1.45 3.82
N THR A 14 12.50 -1.95 2.71
CA THR A 14 11.06 -2.01 2.49
C THR A 14 10.54 -3.44 2.51
N ILE A 15 9.56 -3.69 3.39
CA ILE A 15 8.78 -4.92 3.40
C ILE A 15 7.53 -4.71 2.53
N VAL A 16 7.23 -5.71 1.70
CA VAL A 16 6.10 -5.69 0.77
C VAL A 16 5.02 -6.65 1.24
N TYR A 17 3.78 -6.17 1.31
CA TYR A 17 2.60 -6.96 1.64
C TYR A 17 1.57 -6.85 0.51
N GLU A 18 1.04 -7.99 0.08
CA GLU A 18 -0.21 -8.03 -0.69
C GLU A 18 -1.36 -8.06 0.31
N VAL A 19 -2.25 -7.06 0.23
CA VAL A 19 -3.42 -6.93 1.11
C VAL A 19 -4.69 -6.83 0.28
N LEU A 20 -5.84 -6.99 0.94
CA LEU A 20 -7.14 -6.77 0.32
C LEU A 20 -7.80 -5.56 0.95
N LEU A 21 -8.28 -4.63 0.13
CA LEU A 21 -9.14 -3.51 0.54
C LEU A 21 -10.55 -3.81 0.06
N ASN A 22 -11.50 -4.01 0.98
CA ASN A 22 -12.90 -4.35 0.63
C ASN A 22 -13.02 -5.49 -0.42
N GLY A 23 -12.10 -6.46 -0.35
CA GLY A 23 -12.02 -7.61 -1.27
C GLY A 23 -11.25 -7.38 -2.58
N LYS A 24 -10.77 -6.17 -2.84
CA LYS A 24 -9.94 -5.82 -4.01
C LYS A 24 -8.44 -5.87 -3.67
N PRO A 25 -7.57 -6.28 -4.61
CA PRO A 25 -6.12 -6.32 -4.39
C PRO A 25 -5.51 -4.93 -4.15
N ALA A 26 -4.61 -4.85 -3.19
CA ALA A 26 -3.80 -3.68 -2.92
C ALA A 26 -2.36 -4.08 -2.54
N LEU A 27 -1.42 -3.16 -2.76
CA LEU A 27 -0.01 -3.32 -2.42
C LEU A 27 0.33 -2.39 -1.26
N LEU A 28 0.81 -2.95 -0.16
CA LEU A 28 1.29 -2.19 0.99
C LEU A 28 2.82 -2.32 1.08
N LEU A 29 3.49 -1.18 1.12
CA LEU A 29 4.93 -1.05 1.33
C LEU A 29 5.17 -0.44 2.71
N VAL A 30 6.02 -1.08 3.51
CA VAL A 30 6.39 -0.60 4.84
C VAL A 30 7.90 -0.43 4.89
N ARG A 31 8.38 0.80 5.00
CA ARG A 31 9.79 1.10 5.17
C ARG A 31 10.16 1.02 6.65
N GLU A 32 11.06 0.10 7.00
CA GLU A 32 11.47 -0.13 8.39
C GLU A 32 12.26 1.04 8.97
N LYS A 33 13.05 1.72 8.13
CA LYS A 33 13.97 2.80 8.55
C LYS A 33 13.27 4.01 9.16
N ASP A 34 12.14 4.43 8.58
CA ASP A 34 11.40 5.63 8.99
C ASP A 34 9.95 5.33 9.40
N ARG A 35 9.55 4.05 9.40
CA ARG A 35 8.19 3.57 9.67
C ARG A 35 7.13 4.22 8.77
N THR A 36 7.51 4.57 7.55
CA THR A 36 6.56 5.04 6.53
C THR A 36 5.84 3.85 5.93
N ALA A 37 4.51 3.90 5.93
CA ALA A 37 3.68 3.00 5.16
C ALA A 37 3.20 3.70 3.89
N SER A 38 3.10 2.96 2.80
CA SER A 38 2.48 3.38 1.54
C SER A 38 1.57 2.27 1.03
N ILE A 39 0.29 2.53 0.85
CA ILE A 39 -0.65 1.58 0.27
C ILE A 39 -1.15 2.08 -1.08
N PHE A 40 -1.22 1.17 -2.05
CA PHE A 40 -1.61 1.42 -3.43
C PHE A 40 -2.74 0.48 -3.84
N TRP A 41 -3.75 1.00 -4.52
CA TRP A 41 -4.81 0.19 -5.11
C TRP A 41 -5.31 0.81 -6.40
N ASP A 42 -5.90 -0.03 -7.24
CA ASP A 42 -6.39 0.36 -8.55
C ASP A 42 -7.92 0.47 -8.53
N GLU A 43 -8.44 1.55 -9.13
CA GLU A 43 -9.86 1.72 -9.43
C GLU A 43 -10.03 2.07 -10.91
N GLY A 44 -10.33 1.04 -11.72
CA GLY A 44 -10.41 1.21 -13.17
C GLY A 44 -9.07 1.61 -13.79
N ILE A 45 -8.96 2.88 -14.21
CA ILE A 45 -7.73 3.46 -14.80
C ILE A 45 -6.93 4.32 -13.82
N MET A 46 -7.44 4.50 -12.60
CA MET A 46 -6.80 5.32 -11.57
C MET A 46 -6.03 4.44 -10.60
N VAL A 47 -4.86 4.93 -10.19
CA VAL A 47 -4.07 4.34 -9.10
C VAL A 47 -4.12 5.31 -7.94
N TYR A 48 -4.61 4.85 -6.79
CA TYR A 48 -4.63 5.62 -5.56
C TYR A 48 -3.45 5.28 -4.68
N LYS A 49 -3.07 6.24 -3.83
CA LYS A 49 -1.99 6.08 -2.86
C LYS A 49 -2.33 6.81 -1.57
N ILE A 50 -2.18 6.12 -0.43
CA ILE A 50 -2.04 6.76 0.89
C ILE A 50 -0.63 6.50 1.37
N SER A 51 0.02 7.52 1.95
CA SER A 51 1.37 7.39 2.49
C SER A 51 1.63 8.36 3.63
N GLY A 52 2.40 7.91 4.60
CA GLY A 52 2.86 8.71 5.73
C GLY A 52 3.48 7.85 6.82
N ILE A 53 3.85 8.49 7.92
CA ILE A 53 4.31 7.81 9.13
C ILE A 53 3.06 7.28 9.83
N LEU A 54 2.71 6.04 9.55
CA LEU A 54 1.53 5.36 10.05
C LEU A 54 1.77 3.85 10.04
N SER A 55 1.09 3.14 10.93
CA SER A 55 1.14 1.69 10.97
C SER A 55 0.49 1.06 9.73
N SER A 56 0.86 -0.18 9.43
CA SER A 56 0.23 -0.99 8.36
C SER A 56 -1.29 -1.04 8.52
N GLU A 57 -1.79 -1.17 9.75
CA GLU A 57 -3.21 -1.27 10.06
C GLU A 57 -3.94 0.05 9.85
N GLU A 58 -3.32 1.18 10.18
CA GLU A 58 -3.86 2.51 9.86
C GLU A 58 -3.91 2.74 8.35
N ALA A 59 -2.87 2.32 7.61
CA ALA A 59 -2.84 2.45 6.14
C ALA A 59 -4.02 1.74 5.51
N VAL A 60 -4.26 0.48 5.92
CA VAL A 60 -5.35 -0.35 5.43
C VAL A 60 -6.70 0.25 5.80
N LYS A 61 -6.93 0.60 7.08
CA LYS A 61 -8.21 1.18 7.52
C LYS A 61 -8.53 2.50 6.81
N MET A 62 -7.54 3.35 6.59
CA MET A 62 -7.73 4.60 5.85
C MET A 62 -8.11 4.32 4.40
N ALA A 63 -7.43 3.40 3.74
CA ALA A 63 -7.73 3.05 2.36
C ALA A 63 -9.11 2.38 2.21
N GLU A 64 -9.48 1.48 3.13
CA GLU A 64 -10.83 0.88 3.20
C GLU A 64 -11.94 1.91 3.43
N SER A 65 -11.65 3.02 4.10
CA SER A 65 -12.64 4.10 4.33
C SER A 65 -12.92 4.97 3.10
N LEU A 66 -12.06 4.90 2.08
CA LEU A 66 -12.18 5.64 0.82
C LEU A 66 -12.76 4.79 -0.32
N GLU A 67 -12.76 3.46 -0.15
CA GLU A 67 -13.32 2.46 -1.07
C GLU A 67 -14.76 2.09 -0.72
#